data_AF-A0A135VFP9-F1
#
_entry.id   AF-A0A135VFP9-F1
#
_cell.length_a   1.000
_cell.length_b   1.000
_cell.length_c   1.000
_cell.angle_alpha   90.00
_cell.angle_beta   90.00
_cell.angle_gamma   90.00
#
_symmetry.space_group_name_H-M   'P 1'
#
loop_
_entity.id
_entity.type
_entity.pdbx_description
1 polymer ?
#
loop_
_entity_poly.entity_id
_entity_poly.type
_entity_poly.pdbx_seq_one_letter_code
_entity_poly.pdbx_strand_id
1 'polypeptide(L)'
;MPSAPPEPSLEESEILDEAEELASLEDSALDELPPEVPSLIEPEVLPPVDEDLSWEESSMQSAEEKPIEEDIPFIEESSIEESSETMTDSPVEEPAIPEGKSTDLSWEEGVEDIKVGMPFKEIEPPRVYDEEIPVTTEEALEHLFPEGAPKEIREETKQAVEHLFPEGRGTTTKTFIDVVVGKPSKVGLKGPLQELETPACPNCGVALSSDDFEYPDYVFEAMGKARIEHGEHLLDENEHERAIESFEIAKMLFEKARNEKGVAESTKRVDVGYDSMAKFHFDQGENHMKVNEYEWAIVQFRKARELYMFSTDAKKRARCSEKVREAYIEWGKDLENQGDQLSKQGSSRDALAKYQEAAAKFREGGDSKKLRGLEKKIRKA
;
A
#
# COMPACT_ATOMS: atom_id res chain seq x y z
N MET A 1 -38.46 -50.27 -12.13
CA MET A 1 -38.42 -48.95 -12.79
C MET A 1 -38.98 -47.94 -11.80
N PRO A 2 -38.16 -47.04 -11.24
CA PRO A 2 -38.64 -46.07 -10.26
C PRO A 2 -39.36 -44.91 -10.96
N SER A 3 -40.58 -44.63 -10.52
CA SER A 3 -41.41 -43.52 -10.99
C SER A 3 -40.82 -42.18 -10.63
N ALA A 4 -40.83 -41.26 -11.59
CA ALA A 4 -40.48 -39.85 -11.41
C ALA A 4 -41.52 -39.13 -10.53
N PRO A 5 -41.09 -38.14 -9.70
CA PRO A 5 -41.99 -37.28 -8.94
C PRO A 5 -42.64 -36.21 -9.85
N PRO A 6 -43.83 -35.70 -9.48
CA PRO A 6 -44.58 -34.72 -10.28
C PRO A 6 -43.97 -33.31 -10.18
N GLU A 7 -44.09 -32.56 -11.28
CA GLU A 7 -43.67 -31.17 -11.41
C GLU A 7 -44.52 -30.23 -10.53
N PRO A 8 -43.93 -29.17 -9.95
CA PRO A 8 -44.67 -28.18 -9.18
C PRO A 8 -45.42 -27.21 -10.11
N SER A 9 -46.69 -26.98 -9.78
CA SER A 9 -47.57 -25.98 -10.38
C SER A 9 -47.11 -24.57 -10.03
N LEU A 10 -46.93 -23.72 -11.05
CA LEU A 10 -46.79 -22.28 -10.93
C LEU A 10 -48.11 -21.69 -10.39
N GLU A 11 -48.08 -21.22 -9.15
CA GLU A 11 -49.15 -20.37 -8.59
C GLU A 11 -48.93 -18.92 -9.04
N GLU A 12 -50.03 -18.32 -9.50
CA GLU A 12 -50.16 -16.94 -9.94
C GLU A 12 -49.96 -15.99 -8.74
N SER A 13 -48.94 -15.14 -8.81
CA SER A 13 -48.74 -14.07 -7.82
C SER A 13 -49.74 -12.94 -8.06
N GLU A 14 -50.63 -12.75 -7.09
CA GLU A 14 -51.56 -11.63 -6.95
C GLU A 14 -50.84 -10.28 -6.98
N ILE A 15 -51.36 -9.38 -7.81
CA ILE A 15 -50.98 -7.96 -7.86
C ILE A 15 -51.71 -7.27 -6.71
N LEU A 16 -50.97 -6.87 -5.68
CA LEU A 16 -51.46 -6.00 -4.60
C LEU A 16 -51.23 -4.54 -5.01
N ASP A 17 -52.34 -3.84 -5.28
CA ASP A 17 -52.42 -2.39 -5.41
C ASP A 17 -52.24 -1.75 -4.02
N GLU A 18 -51.04 -1.25 -3.73
CA GLU A 18 -50.77 -0.46 -2.52
C GLU A 18 -50.74 1.03 -2.90
N ALA A 19 -51.92 1.64 -2.82
CA ALA A 19 -52.09 3.09 -2.83
C ALA A 19 -52.05 3.58 -1.38
N GLU A 20 -50.86 3.95 -0.89
CA GLU A 20 -50.72 4.69 0.36
C GLU A 20 -50.37 6.16 0.12
N GLU A 21 -51.21 6.99 0.74
CA GLU A 21 -51.22 8.44 0.78
C GLU A 21 -49.94 9.00 1.43
N LEU A 22 -49.09 9.65 0.64
CA LEU A 22 -48.04 10.50 1.20
C LEU A 22 -48.62 11.85 1.61
N ALA A 23 -48.62 12.07 2.93
CA ALA A 23 -48.98 13.32 3.58
C ALA A 23 -48.05 14.46 3.14
N SER A 24 -48.66 15.57 2.75
CA SER A 24 -48.04 16.87 2.45
C SER A 24 -47.22 17.38 3.63
N LEU A 25 -45.91 17.50 3.45
CA LEU A 25 -44.98 18.12 4.40
C LEU A 25 -44.49 19.44 3.81
N GLU A 26 -45.43 20.35 3.57
CA GLU A 26 -45.20 21.75 3.24
C GLU A 26 -45.56 22.60 4.47
N ASP A 27 -44.64 22.73 5.42
CA ASP A 27 -44.56 23.91 6.29
C ASP A 27 -43.33 23.78 7.21
N SER A 28 -42.21 24.34 6.76
CA SER A 28 -41.12 24.70 7.68
C SER A 28 -40.57 26.06 7.27
N ALA A 29 -41.21 27.07 7.86
CA ALA A 29 -40.58 28.20 8.53
C ALA A 29 -39.22 28.62 7.96
N LEU A 30 -39.30 29.46 6.92
CA LEU A 30 -38.21 30.32 6.48
C LEU A 30 -37.95 31.37 7.58
N ASP A 31 -36.98 31.10 8.44
CA ASP A 31 -36.55 32.02 9.48
C ASP A 31 -35.75 33.18 8.86
N GLU A 32 -36.13 34.39 9.27
CA GLU A 32 -35.82 35.67 8.66
C GLU A 32 -34.46 36.17 9.15
N LEU A 33 -33.39 36.00 8.35
CA LEU A 33 -32.07 36.58 8.67
C LEU A 33 -31.99 38.05 8.22
N PRO A 34 -31.46 38.97 9.07
CA PRO A 34 -31.41 40.40 8.79
C PRO A 34 -30.35 40.77 7.74
N PRO A 35 -30.49 41.93 7.05
CA PRO A 35 -29.63 42.32 5.94
C PRO A 35 -28.21 42.70 6.41
N GLU A 36 -27.21 42.03 5.84
CA GLU A 36 -25.81 42.39 6.00
C GLU A 36 -25.48 43.71 5.27
N VAL A 37 -24.70 44.53 5.98
CA VAL A 37 -24.24 45.85 5.58
C VAL A 37 -22.97 45.67 4.73
N PRO A 38 -22.81 46.35 3.58
CA PRO A 38 -21.59 46.23 2.79
C PRO A 38 -20.43 47.00 3.46
N SER A 39 -19.49 46.27 4.06
CA SER A 39 -18.21 46.84 4.52
C SER A 39 -17.24 46.95 3.34
N LEU A 40 -17.03 48.19 2.93
CA LEU A 40 -16.04 48.64 1.96
C LEU A 40 -14.64 48.49 2.59
N ILE A 41 -13.87 47.49 2.18
CA ILE A 41 -12.45 47.34 2.55
C ILE A 41 -11.62 47.48 1.27
N GLU A 42 -10.79 48.52 1.26
CA GLU A 42 -9.79 48.83 0.23
C GLU A 42 -8.76 47.68 0.11
N PRO A 43 -8.33 47.32 -1.11
CA PRO A 43 -7.23 46.37 -1.27
C PRO A 43 -5.88 47.06 -0.97
N GLU A 44 -5.25 46.65 0.12
CA GLU A 44 -3.87 46.98 0.48
C GLU A 44 -2.91 46.33 -0.54
N VAL A 45 -2.19 47.18 -1.25
CA VAL A 45 -1.17 46.82 -2.25
C VAL A 45 0.03 46.22 -1.53
N LEU A 46 0.21 44.90 -1.65
CA LEU A 46 1.45 44.23 -1.27
C LEU A 46 2.49 44.34 -2.42
N PRO A 47 3.77 44.58 -2.11
CA PRO A 47 4.83 44.66 -3.12
C PRO A 47 5.17 43.26 -3.68
N PRO A 48 5.69 43.19 -4.92
CA PRO A 48 6.13 41.93 -5.53
C PRO A 48 7.31 41.35 -4.75
N VAL A 49 7.13 40.14 -4.23
CA VAL A 49 8.20 39.32 -3.70
C VAL A 49 8.73 38.49 -4.87
N ASP A 50 9.84 38.95 -5.44
CA ASP A 50 10.66 38.18 -6.37
C ASP A 50 11.38 37.09 -5.56
N GLU A 51 10.77 35.91 -5.43
CA GLU A 51 11.42 34.70 -4.91
C GLU A 51 11.72 33.76 -6.09
N ASP A 52 12.84 34.02 -6.74
CA ASP A 52 13.59 33.03 -7.52
C ASP A 52 14.06 31.91 -6.59
N LEU A 53 13.17 30.94 -6.32
CA LEU A 53 13.54 29.67 -5.70
C LEU A 53 14.08 28.71 -6.76
N SER A 54 15.28 29.03 -7.24
CA SER A 54 16.15 28.06 -7.90
C SER A 54 16.61 27.03 -6.86
N TRP A 55 15.94 25.88 -6.82
CA TRP A 55 16.51 24.70 -6.16
C TRP A 55 17.62 24.16 -7.05
N GLU A 56 18.81 24.76 -6.96
CA GLU A 56 20.03 24.17 -7.48
C GLU A 56 20.24 22.83 -6.77
N GLU A 57 20.04 21.78 -7.56
CA GLU A 57 20.38 20.40 -7.30
C GLU A 57 21.88 20.31 -6.94
N SER A 58 22.17 20.35 -5.64
CA SER A 58 23.49 20.07 -5.09
C SER A 58 23.83 18.60 -5.35
N SER A 59 24.36 18.36 -6.53
CA SER A 59 25.10 17.18 -6.91
C SER A 59 26.34 17.08 -6.02
N MET A 60 26.29 16.20 -5.02
CA MET A 60 27.47 15.78 -4.28
C MET A 60 28.41 15.01 -5.22
N GLN A 61 29.31 15.75 -5.85
CA GLN A 61 30.55 15.20 -6.40
C GLN A 61 31.47 14.81 -5.24
N SER A 62 31.49 13.54 -4.87
CA SER A 62 32.64 12.97 -4.17
C SER A 62 33.68 12.58 -5.19
N ALA A 63 34.76 13.36 -5.20
CA ALA A 63 35.99 13.08 -5.90
C ALA A 63 36.70 11.86 -5.28
N GLU A 64 36.98 10.85 -6.10
CA GLU A 64 38.17 10.01 -5.89
C GLU A 64 38.80 9.71 -7.26
N GLU A 65 39.93 10.37 -7.49
CA GLU A 65 40.77 10.26 -8.68
C GLU A 65 41.46 8.90 -8.76
N LYS A 66 41.35 8.21 -9.91
CA LYS A 66 42.43 7.37 -10.44
C LYS A 66 42.52 7.56 -11.95
N PRO A 67 43.71 7.85 -12.52
CA PRO A 67 43.88 7.99 -13.95
C PRO A 67 44.13 6.62 -14.58
N ILE A 68 43.29 6.23 -15.54
CA ILE A 68 43.62 5.21 -16.53
C ILE A 68 43.43 5.89 -17.89
N GLU A 69 44.56 6.22 -18.50
CA GLU A 69 44.68 6.59 -19.91
C GLU A 69 44.31 5.38 -20.75
N GLU A 70 43.21 5.43 -21.50
CA GLU A 70 43.09 4.69 -22.76
C GLU A 70 42.34 5.55 -23.79
N ASP A 71 43.08 5.87 -24.85
CA ASP A 71 42.66 6.57 -26.06
C ASP A 71 41.46 5.87 -26.75
N ILE A 72 40.36 6.59 -26.97
CA ILE A 72 39.31 6.20 -27.92
C ILE A 72 38.97 7.41 -28.80
N PRO A 73 38.98 7.25 -30.14
CA PRO A 73 38.93 8.37 -31.08
C PRO A 73 37.55 9.00 -31.22
N PHE A 74 37.59 10.33 -31.11
CA PHE A 74 36.76 11.38 -31.68
C PHE A 74 35.89 10.95 -32.89
N ILE A 75 34.56 10.96 -32.70
CA ILE A 75 33.57 10.95 -33.78
C ILE A 75 32.85 12.29 -33.73
N GLU A 76 32.97 13.06 -34.81
CA GLU A 76 32.31 14.33 -35.05
C GLU A 76 30.79 14.13 -35.10
N GLU A 77 30.05 14.70 -34.14
CA GLU A 77 28.59 14.82 -34.23
C GLU A 77 28.20 16.16 -34.86
N SER A 78 27.38 16.01 -35.89
CA SER A 78 26.82 17.02 -36.76
C SER A 78 25.77 17.88 -36.07
N SER A 79 25.88 19.18 -36.35
CA SER A 79 24.86 20.22 -36.27
C SER A 79 23.44 19.76 -36.61
N ILE A 80 22.51 19.96 -35.68
CA ILE A 80 21.06 19.98 -35.98
C ILE A 80 20.52 21.36 -35.58
N GLU A 81 20.01 22.04 -36.60
CA GLU A 81 19.40 23.36 -36.56
C GLU A 81 18.08 23.34 -35.78
N GLU A 82 17.98 24.23 -34.81
CA GLU A 82 16.79 24.48 -34.00
C GLU A 82 15.84 25.39 -34.78
N SER A 83 14.72 24.83 -35.25
CA SER A 83 13.65 25.57 -35.92
C SER A 83 12.56 25.91 -34.92
N SER A 84 12.46 27.18 -34.55
CA SER A 84 11.36 27.71 -33.72
C SER A 84 10.10 27.86 -34.58
N GLU A 85 9.03 27.11 -34.28
CA GLU A 85 7.70 27.39 -34.80
C GLU A 85 6.78 27.92 -33.70
N THR A 86 6.33 29.14 -33.95
CA THR A 86 5.30 29.92 -33.27
C THR A 86 3.98 29.18 -33.18
N MET A 87 3.49 28.94 -31.95
CA MET A 87 2.11 28.52 -31.73
C MET A 87 1.19 29.73 -31.59
N THR A 88 0.20 29.78 -32.48
CA THR A 88 -0.92 30.72 -32.51
C THR A 88 -1.99 30.32 -31.49
N ASP A 89 -2.35 31.26 -30.62
CA ASP A 89 -3.50 31.20 -29.73
C ASP A 89 -4.82 31.00 -30.50
N SER A 90 -5.67 30.12 -29.99
CA SER A 90 -7.10 30.06 -30.33
C SER A 90 -7.92 29.84 -29.06
N PRO A 91 -9.07 30.52 -28.94
CA PRO A 91 -9.82 30.62 -27.68
C PRO A 91 -10.56 29.32 -27.36
N VAL A 92 -10.46 28.92 -26.09
CA VAL A 92 -11.13 27.75 -25.50
C VAL A 92 -12.58 28.11 -25.17
N GLU A 93 -13.50 27.35 -25.75
CA GLU A 93 -14.94 27.39 -25.49
C GLU A 93 -15.26 26.51 -24.26
N GLU A 94 -15.95 27.07 -23.27
CA GLU A 94 -16.41 26.42 -22.04
C GLU A 94 -17.46 25.32 -22.32
N PRO A 95 -17.26 24.06 -21.85
CA PRO A 95 -18.34 23.09 -21.81
C PRO A 95 -19.15 23.19 -20.51
N ALA A 96 -20.47 23.28 -20.68
CA ALA A 96 -21.47 23.28 -19.63
C ALA A 96 -21.41 22.03 -18.73
N ILE A 97 -21.54 22.26 -17.42
CA ILE A 97 -21.58 21.27 -16.35
C ILE A 97 -22.99 20.66 -16.29
N PRO A 98 -23.16 19.32 -16.33
CA PRO A 98 -24.43 18.71 -15.99
C PRO A 98 -24.57 18.59 -14.47
N GLU A 99 -25.55 19.30 -13.92
CA GLU A 99 -26.05 19.10 -12.56
C GLU A 99 -26.74 17.74 -12.47
N GLY A 100 -26.13 16.80 -11.74
CA GLY A 100 -26.70 15.50 -11.43
C GLY A 100 -26.37 15.13 -10.00
N LYS A 101 -27.25 15.53 -9.07
CA LYS A 101 -27.33 15.03 -7.69
C LYS A 101 -27.56 13.51 -7.72
N SER A 102 -26.68 12.75 -7.08
CA SER A 102 -27.00 11.40 -6.59
C SER A 102 -26.53 11.29 -5.13
N THR A 103 -27.32 11.87 -4.25
CA THR A 103 -27.42 11.44 -2.84
C THR A 103 -28.39 10.28 -2.80
N ASP A 104 -27.89 9.06 -2.61
CA ASP A 104 -28.54 7.99 -1.83
C ASP A 104 -27.66 6.73 -1.85
N LEU A 105 -26.90 6.56 -0.77
CA LEU A 105 -26.30 5.28 -0.39
C LEU A 105 -27.08 4.79 0.84
N SER A 106 -28.31 4.33 0.61
CA SER A 106 -29.04 3.53 1.58
C SER A 106 -28.45 2.12 1.60
N TRP A 107 -27.93 1.72 2.75
CA TRP A 107 -27.54 0.34 3.07
C TRP A 107 -28.72 -0.45 3.63
N GLU A 108 -29.90 -0.28 3.03
CA GLU A 108 -31.10 -1.00 3.42
C GLU A 108 -31.37 -2.14 2.44
N GLU A 109 -31.53 -3.32 3.04
CA GLU A 109 -32.32 -4.44 2.52
C GLU A 109 -31.65 -5.38 1.51
N GLY A 110 -30.90 -6.33 2.08
CA GLY A 110 -30.38 -7.50 1.38
C GLY A 110 -30.00 -8.65 2.33
N VAL A 111 -30.74 -8.83 3.43
CA VAL A 111 -30.53 -9.92 4.40
C VAL A 111 -31.76 -10.82 4.48
N GLU A 112 -32.14 -11.43 3.37
CA GLU A 112 -33.05 -12.58 3.38
C GLU A 112 -32.53 -13.64 2.42
N ASP A 113 -31.50 -14.37 2.87
CA ASP A 113 -31.20 -15.74 2.43
C ASP A 113 -30.04 -16.33 3.28
N ILE A 114 -30.11 -16.19 4.60
CA ILE A 114 -29.26 -16.97 5.49
C ILE A 114 -29.87 -18.37 5.56
N LYS A 115 -29.27 -19.28 4.78
CA LYS A 115 -29.51 -20.73 4.76
C LYS A 115 -29.44 -21.30 6.19
N VAL A 116 -30.58 -21.38 6.87
CA VAL A 116 -30.75 -22.10 8.13
C VAL A 116 -30.55 -23.59 7.85
N GLY A 117 -29.35 -24.12 8.09
CA GLY A 117 -29.13 -25.56 7.87
C GLY A 117 -27.70 -26.08 7.80
N MET A 118 -26.67 -25.31 8.15
CA MET A 118 -25.36 -25.92 8.41
C MET A 118 -25.17 -26.01 9.93
N PRO A 119 -25.25 -27.21 10.54
CA PRO A 119 -24.93 -27.35 11.95
C PRO A 119 -23.45 -27.01 12.10
N PHE A 120 -23.16 -25.89 12.77
CA PHE A 120 -21.83 -25.58 13.22
C PHE A 120 -21.32 -26.78 14.00
N LYS A 121 -20.34 -27.47 13.42
CA LYS A 121 -19.61 -28.52 14.12
C LYS A 121 -18.78 -27.76 15.15
N GLU A 122 -19.25 -27.76 16.38
CA GLU A 122 -18.58 -27.14 17.52
C GLU A 122 -17.15 -27.69 17.56
N ILE A 123 -16.18 -26.90 17.09
CA ILE A 123 -14.77 -27.26 17.13
C ILE A 123 -14.38 -27.05 18.59
N GLU A 124 -14.18 -28.15 19.31
CA GLU A 124 -13.67 -28.07 20.68
C GLU A 124 -12.38 -27.24 20.66
N PRO A 125 -12.29 -26.17 21.47
CA PRO A 125 -11.09 -25.35 21.54
C PRO A 125 -9.88 -26.25 21.83
N PRO A 126 -8.73 -26.03 21.16
CA PRO A 126 -7.55 -26.86 21.35
C PRO A 126 -7.21 -26.90 22.83
N ARG A 127 -7.32 -28.08 23.43
CA ARG A 127 -6.92 -28.30 24.82
C ARG A 127 -5.42 -28.05 24.89
N VAL A 128 -5.03 -26.99 25.60
CA VAL A 128 -3.65 -26.77 26.01
C VAL A 128 -3.33 -27.89 26.98
N TYR A 129 -2.62 -28.91 26.51
CA TYR A 129 -2.00 -29.88 27.39
C TYR A 129 -0.77 -29.20 27.97
N ASP A 130 -0.78 -28.98 29.29
CA ASP A 130 0.43 -28.73 30.06
C ASP A 130 1.26 -30.03 30.07
N GLU A 131 1.79 -30.39 28.90
CA GLU A 131 2.89 -31.34 28.84
C GLU A 131 4.10 -30.60 29.40
N GLU A 132 4.35 -30.81 30.70
CA GLU A 132 5.64 -30.58 31.32
C GLU A 132 6.67 -31.39 30.53
N ILE A 133 7.18 -30.83 29.43
CA ILE A 133 8.32 -31.40 28.72
C ILE A 133 9.44 -31.37 29.76
N PRO A 134 9.92 -32.52 30.27
CA PRO A 134 11.02 -32.53 31.21
C PRO A 134 12.26 -32.17 30.41
N VAL A 135 12.53 -30.88 30.24
CA VAL A 135 13.76 -30.39 29.63
C VAL A 135 14.88 -30.84 30.56
N THR A 136 15.48 -31.97 30.22
CA THR A 136 16.64 -32.47 30.94
C THR A 136 17.76 -31.47 30.73
N THR A 137 18.58 -31.27 31.76
CA THR A 137 19.70 -30.32 31.72
C THR A 137 20.69 -30.61 30.60
N GLU A 138 20.70 -31.82 30.07
CA GLU A 138 21.49 -32.27 28.93
C GLU A 138 20.96 -31.70 27.60
N GLU A 139 19.64 -31.65 27.40
CA GLU A 139 18.99 -31.13 26.19
C GLU A 139 19.12 -29.60 26.08
N ALA A 140 19.05 -28.89 27.22
CA ALA A 140 19.31 -27.45 27.27
C ALA A 140 20.78 -27.11 26.94
N LEU A 141 21.71 -27.99 27.31
CA LEU A 141 23.13 -27.84 26.98
C LEU A 141 23.40 -28.08 25.49
N GLU A 142 22.75 -29.05 24.85
CA GLU A 142 22.86 -29.27 23.41
C GLU A 142 22.34 -28.08 22.59
N HIS A 143 21.27 -27.43 23.05
CA HIS A 143 20.69 -26.28 22.37
C HIS A 143 21.54 -24.99 22.52
N LEU A 144 22.31 -24.87 23.60
CA LEU A 144 23.25 -23.76 23.83
C LEU A 144 24.60 -23.97 23.12
N PHE A 145 24.96 -25.22 22.80
CA PHE A 145 26.21 -25.56 22.13
C PHE A 145 25.96 -26.48 20.92
N PRO A 146 25.60 -25.93 19.75
CA PRO A 146 25.31 -26.75 18.57
C PRO A 146 26.47 -27.69 18.21
N GLU A 147 26.15 -28.89 17.73
CA GLU A 147 27.04 -30.05 17.54
C GLU A 147 28.27 -29.83 16.63
N GLY A 148 28.40 -28.67 15.98
CA GLY A 148 29.52 -28.32 15.11
C GLY A 148 30.70 -27.61 15.79
N ALA A 149 30.60 -27.22 17.06
CA ALA A 149 31.72 -26.53 17.73
C ALA A 149 32.85 -27.52 18.08
N PRO A 150 34.11 -27.26 17.68
CA PRO A 150 35.24 -28.14 17.99
C PRO A 150 35.39 -28.29 19.51
N LYS A 151 35.66 -29.53 19.96
CA LYS A 151 35.68 -29.91 21.39
C LYS A 151 36.58 -29.03 22.25
N GLU A 152 37.65 -28.50 21.67
CA GLU A 152 38.60 -27.59 22.33
C GLU A 152 37.94 -26.30 22.81
N ILE A 153 37.04 -25.69 22.02
CA ILE A 153 36.34 -24.45 22.39
C ILE A 153 35.35 -24.69 23.53
N ARG A 154 34.72 -25.88 23.58
CA ARG A 154 33.80 -26.28 24.65
C ARG A 154 34.52 -26.49 25.98
N GLU A 155 35.72 -27.07 25.96
CA GLU A 155 36.52 -27.27 27.16
C GLU A 155 37.13 -25.95 27.69
N GLU A 156 37.56 -25.06 26.79
CA GLU A 156 38.06 -23.73 27.17
C GLU A 156 36.95 -22.84 27.78
N THR A 157 35.76 -22.82 27.19
CA THR A 157 34.62 -22.08 27.77
C THR A 157 34.18 -22.69 29.10
N LYS A 158 34.20 -24.02 29.24
CA LYS A 158 33.89 -24.68 30.50
C LYS A 158 34.91 -24.32 31.60
N GLN A 159 36.22 -24.35 31.30
CA GLN A 159 37.25 -23.94 32.26
C GLN A 159 37.19 -22.44 32.61
N ALA A 160 36.87 -21.58 31.64
CA ALA A 160 36.73 -20.14 31.89
C ALA A 160 35.56 -19.84 32.85
N VAL A 161 34.45 -20.58 32.69
CA VAL A 161 33.23 -20.43 33.50
C VAL A 161 33.37 -21.12 34.86
N GLU A 162 34.09 -22.23 34.96
CA GLU A 162 34.23 -23.01 36.20
C GLU A 162 34.94 -22.19 37.32
N HIS A 163 35.88 -21.32 36.98
CA HIS A 163 36.49 -20.41 37.96
C HIS A 163 35.57 -19.27 38.43
N LEU A 164 34.48 -18.98 37.69
CA LEU A 164 33.51 -17.95 38.03
C LEU A 164 32.46 -18.45 39.03
N PHE A 165 32.33 -19.77 39.19
CA PHE A 165 31.37 -20.39 40.09
C PHE A 165 31.99 -21.50 40.96
N PRO A 166 33.04 -21.20 41.76
CA PRO A 166 33.58 -22.18 42.71
C PRO A 166 32.55 -22.44 43.81
N GLU A 167 31.88 -23.58 43.71
CA GLU A 167 31.09 -24.26 44.75
C GLU A 167 30.34 -23.33 45.74
N GLY A 168 29.22 -22.77 45.30
CA GLY A 168 28.17 -22.34 46.23
C GLY A 168 27.62 -20.94 45.98
N ARG A 169 26.29 -20.89 45.78
CA ARG A 169 25.38 -19.73 45.86
C ARG A 169 26.05 -18.38 46.17
N GLY A 170 26.70 -17.80 45.17
CA GLY A 170 27.22 -16.44 45.22
C GLY A 170 26.15 -15.47 44.72
N THR A 171 25.77 -14.51 45.55
CA THR A 171 25.02 -13.33 45.13
C THR A 171 25.87 -12.57 44.10
N THR A 172 25.51 -12.64 42.82
CA THR A 172 26.21 -11.89 41.78
C THR A 172 25.93 -10.40 41.97
N THR A 173 27.00 -9.61 42.05
CA THR A 173 26.91 -8.15 42.09
C THR A 173 26.49 -7.65 40.71
N LYS A 174 25.67 -6.59 40.66
CA LYS A 174 25.12 -6.03 39.42
C LYS A 174 26.20 -5.68 38.38
N THR A 175 27.41 -5.34 38.86
CA THR A 175 28.60 -5.08 38.05
C THR A 175 29.17 -6.32 37.37
N PHE A 176 28.97 -7.51 37.92
CA PHE A 176 29.39 -8.77 37.33
C PHE A 176 28.51 -9.14 36.12
N ILE A 177 27.20 -8.89 36.22
CA ILE A 177 26.25 -9.10 35.12
C ILE A 177 26.61 -8.19 33.92
N ASP A 178 26.94 -6.93 34.17
CA ASP A 178 27.34 -5.99 33.11
C ASP A 178 28.67 -6.38 32.41
N VAL A 179 29.59 -7.02 33.12
CA VAL A 179 30.90 -7.44 32.58
C VAL A 179 30.82 -8.77 31.84
N VAL A 180 30.03 -9.72 32.35
CA VAL A 180 29.93 -11.07 31.77
C VAL A 180 28.90 -11.14 30.65
N VAL A 181 27.76 -10.46 30.80
CA VAL A 181 26.71 -10.44 29.77
C VAL A 181 27.01 -9.41 28.68
N GLY A 182 27.87 -8.42 28.98
CA GLY A 182 28.11 -7.26 28.14
C GLY A 182 26.86 -6.38 28.06
N LYS A 183 27.02 -5.06 27.97
CA LYS A 183 25.88 -4.18 27.66
C LYS A 183 25.44 -4.53 26.23
N PRO A 184 24.23 -5.09 26.02
CA PRO A 184 23.78 -5.38 24.67
C PRO A 184 23.65 -4.05 23.92
N SER A 185 24.47 -3.87 22.88
CA SER A 185 24.45 -2.65 22.05
C SER A 185 23.15 -2.52 21.25
N LYS A 186 22.38 -3.61 21.10
CA LYS A 186 21.03 -3.65 20.53
C LYS A 186 20.24 -4.78 21.19
N VAL A 187 19.16 -4.45 21.92
CA VAL A 187 18.16 -5.44 22.35
C VAL A 187 17.08 -5.49 21.27
N GLY A 188 17.31 -6.32 20.24
CA GLY A 188 16.29 -6.61 19.24
C GLY A 188 15.32 -7.65 19.79
N LEU A 189 14.04 -7.30 19.93
CA LEU A 189 13.00 -8.27 20.27
C LEU A 189 12.78 -9.19 19.05
N LYS A 190 13.08 -10.48 19.21
CA LYS A 190 13.02 -11.48 18.13
C LYS A 190 11.60 -12.03 17.85
N GLY A 191 10.57 -11.48 18.50
CA GLY A 191 9.19 -11.90 18.33
C GLY A 191 8.20 -10.85 18.84
N PRO A 192 6.91 -10.95 18.46
CA PRO A 192 5.86 -10.10 19.01
C PRO A 192 5.81 -10.33 20.52
N LEU A 193 5.87 -9.23 21.29
CA LEU A 193 5.75 -9.26 22.75
C LEU A 193 4.44 -9.98 23.11
N GLN A 194 4.55 -11.16 23.71
CA GLN A 194 3.41 -11.84 24.31
C GLN A 194 2.89 -10.92 25.41
N GLU A 195 1.65 -10.47 25.27
CA GLU A 195 1.00 -9.57 26.23
C GLU A 195 0.99 -10.26 27.60
N LEU A 196 1.92 -9.83 28.47
CA LEU A 196 1.99 -10.29 29.85
C LEU A 196 0.68 -9.91 30.52
N GLU A 197 -0.11 -10.91 30.91
CA GLU A 197 -1.30 -10.74 31.72
C GLU A 197 -0.98 -9.85 32.92
N THR A 198 -1.73 -8.76 33.06
CA THR A 198 -1.41 -7.70 34.03
C THR A 198 -1.43 -8.27 35.45
N PRO A 199 -0.31 -8.26 36.18
CA PRO A 199 -0.25 -8.83 37.51
C PRO A 199 -1.15 -8.02 38.44
N ALA A 200 -2.24 -8.63 38.91
CA ALA A 200 -3.12 -8.02 39.90
C ALA A 200 -2.31 -7.72 41.19
N CYS A 201 -2.54 -6.56 41.80
CA CYS A 201 -1.83 -6.19 43.03
C CYS A 201 -2.15 -7.21 44.13
N PRO A 202 -1.17 -7.93 44.70
CA PRO A 202 -1.41 -9.01 45.65
C PRO A 202 -2.00 -8.53 46.98
N ASN A 203 -1.99 -7.22 47.24
CA ASN A 203 -2.41 -6.65 48.53
C ASN A 203 -3.81 -6.03 48.51
N CYS A 204 -4.34 -5.66 47.35
CA CYS A 204 -5.69 -5.07 47.26
C CYS A 204 -6.61 -5.74 46.24
N GLY A 205 -6.11 -6.66 45.40
CA GLY A 205 -6.92 -7.35 44.39
C GLY A 205 -7.47 -6.42 43.30
N VAL A 206 -7.13 -5.13 43.35
CA VAL A 206 -7.36 -4.21 42.24
C VAL A 206 -6.40 -4.66 41.16
N ALA A 207 -6.95 -5.35 40.15
CA ALA A 207 -6.33 -5.34 38.85
C ALA A 207 -6.15 -3.87 38.51
N LEU A 208 -4.90 -3.42 38.40
CA LEU A 208 -4.64 -2.15 37.73
C LEU A 208 -5.31 -2.33 36.37
N SER A 209 -6.51 -1.77 36.21
CA SER A 209 -7.10 -1.62 34.90
C SER A 209 -6.02 -0.92 34.11
N SER A 210 -5.55 -1.60 33.07
CA SER A 210 -4.52 -1.11 32.16
C SER A 210 -4.81 0.30 31.64
N ASP A 211 -6.04 0.77 31.82
CA ASP A 211 -6.58 2.06 31.44
C ASP A 211 -6.08 3.27 32.24
N ASP A 212 -5.59 3.13 33.48
CA ASP A 212 -5.23 4.30 34.32
C ASP A 212 -3.72 4.60 34.38
N PHE A 213 -2.86 3.74 33.81
CA PHE A 213 -1.43 4.02 33.75
C PHE A 213 -1.07 4.78 32.48
N GLU A 214 -1.14 6.11 32.54
CA GLU A 214 -0.65 6.98 31.48
C GLU A 214 0.87 7.09 31.56
N TYR A 215 1.56 6.67 30.49
CA TYR A 215 3.01 6.85 30.41
C TYR A 215 3.34 8.34 30.32
N PRO A 216 4.45 8.80 30.91
CA PRO A 216 4.94 10.15 30.67
C PRO A 216 5.22 10.41 29.18
N ASP A 217 4.99 11.63 28.71
CA ASP A 217 5.12 12.04 27.30
C ASP A 217 6.44 11.56 26.64
N TYR A 218 7.57 11.67 27.34
CA TYR A 218 8.88 11.27 26.81
C TYR A 218 8.98 9.77 26.46
N VAL A 219 8.19 8.91 27.11
CA VAL A 219 8.14 7.48 26.81
C VAL A 219 7.41 7.26 25.49
N PHE A 220 6.27 7.92 25.30
CA PHE A 220 5.52 7.87 24.04
C PHE A 220 6.37 8.41 22.87
N GLU A 221 7.13 9.48 23.08
CA GLU A 221 8.08 9.97 22.07
C GLU A 221 9.16 8.93 21.71
N ALA A 222 9.73 8.26 22.71
CA ALA A 222 10.75 7.23 22.48
C ALA A 222 10.17 6.02 21.73
N MET A 223 8.95 5.59 22.09
CA MET A 223 8.25 4.52 21.38
C MET A 223 7.90 4.93 19.94
N GLY A 224 7.46 6.17 19.71
CA GLY A 224 7.18 6.70 18.38
C GLY A 224 8.42 6.69 17.48
N LYS A 225 9.59 7.11 18.02
CA LYS A 225 10.87 7.04 17.29
C LYS A 225 11.27 5.61 16.94
N ALA A 226 11.17 4.69 17.89
CA ALA A 226 11.46 3.28 17.64
C ALA A 226 10.53 2.67 16.56
N ARG A 227 9.27 3.10 16.50
CA ARG A 227 8.32 2.69 15.44
C ARG A 227 8.66 3.27 14.08
N ILE A 228 9.16 4.51 14.00
CA ILE A 228 9.69 5.06 12.75
C ILE A 228 10.88 4.24 12.27
N GLU A 229 11.89 3.99 13.13
CA GLU A 229 13.07 3.19 12.76
C GLU A 229 12.68 1.77 12.31
N HIS A 230 11.69 1.16 12.96
CA HIS A 230 11.16 -0.14 12.55
C HIS A 230 10.46 -0.07 11.19
N GLY A 231 9.64 0.96 10.95
CA GLY A 231 8.99 1.17 9.66
C GLY A 231 9.99 1.40 8.52
N GLU A 232 11.09 2.11 8.78
CA GLU A 232 12.18 2.27 7.80
C GLU A 232 12.80 0.92 7.43
N HIS A 233 13.09 0.07 8.42
CA HIS A 233 13.60 -1.28 8.17
C HIS A 233 12.64 -2.13 7.34
N LEU A 234 11.33 -2.04 7.62
CA LEU A 234 10.30 -2.73 6.85
C LEU A 234 10.20 -2.22 5.41
N LEU A 235 10.45 -0.93 5.16
CA LEU A 235 10.56 -0.40 3.79
C LEU A 235 11.75 -0.99 3.04
N ASP A 236 12.91 -1.12 3.69
CA ASP A 236 14.10 -1.74 3.11
C ASP A 236 13.86 -3.23 2.76
N GLU A 237 13.01 -3.91 3.53
CA GLU A 237 12.59 -5.30 3.29
C GLU A 237 11.45 -5.42 2.26
N ASN A 238 10.94 -4.30 1.72
CA ASN A 238 9.77 -4.22 0.84
C ASN A 238 8.44 -4.66 1.48
N GLU A 239 8.34 -4.67 2.82
CA GLU A 239 7.09 -4.90 3.55
C GLU A 239 6.30 -3.59 3.71
N HIS A 240 5.88 -3.01 2.59
CA HIS A 240 5.33 -1.64 2.55
C HIS A 240 4.08 -1.43 3.42
N GLU A 241 3.15 -2.39 3.45
CA GLU A 241 1.92 -2.28 4.26
C GLU A 241 2.23 -2.22 5.76
N ARG A 242 3.08 -3.12 6.26
CA ARG A 242 3.50 -3.13 7.67
C ARG A 242 4.33 -1.91 8.04
N ALA A 243 5.11 -1.38 7.09
CA ALA A 243 5.83 -0.13 7.29
C ALA A 243 4.87 1.04 7.49
N ILE A 244 3.83 1.16 6.64
CA ILE A 244 2.78 2.19 6.78
C ILE A 244 2.07 2.07 8.12
N GLU A 245 1.65 0.86 8.51
CA GLU A 245 1.05 0.61 9.83
C GLU A 245 1.97 1.05 10.98
N SER A 246 3.27 0.75 10.88
CA SER A 246 4.26 1.17 11.89
C SER A 246 4.38 2.69 11.99
N PHE A 247 4.33 3.41 10.86
CA PHE A 247 4.34 4.87 10.84
C PHE A 247 3.03 5.48 11.37
N GLU A 248 1.88 4.87 11.10
CA GLU A 248 0.58 5.30 11.65
C GLU A 248 0.54 5.10 13.17
N ILE A 249 1.08 3.99 13.68
CA ILE A 249 1.25 3.77 15.12
C ILE A 249 2.19 4.83 15.71
N ALA A 250 3.30 5.14 15.04
CA ALA A 250 4.21 6.20 15.48
C ALA A 250 3.51 7.55 15.58
N LYS A 251 2.66 7.89 14.59
CA LYS A 251 1.86 9.12 14.58
C LYS A 251 0.95 9.19 15.80
N MET A 252 0.18 8.14 16.08
CA MET A 252 -0.70 8.07 17.26
C MET A 252 0.09 8.23 18.58
N LEU A 253 1.29 7.67 18.66
CA LEU A 253 2.16 7.82 19.84
C LEU A 253 2.65 9.27 20.01
N PHE A 254 3.02 9.94 18.93
CA PHE A 254 3.41 11.36 18.99
C PHE A 254 2.25 12.29 19.29
N GLU A 255 1.03 11.98 18.83
CA GLU A 255 -0.19 12.70 19.19
C GLU A 255 -0.45 12.60 20.71
N LYS A 256 -0.33 11.40 21.28
CA LYS A 256 -0.43 11.19 22.75
C LYS A 256 0.64 11.98 23.51
N ALA A 257 1.86 12.04 23.00
CA ALA A 257 2.95 12.83 23.58
C ALA A 257 2.83 14.35 23.36
N ARG A 258 1.81 14.83 22.61
CA ARG A 258 1.66 16.24 22.19
C ARG A 258 2.88 16.79 21.45
N ASN A 259 3.57 15.94 20.70
CA ASN A 259 4.76 16.31 19.92
C ASN A 259 4.38 16.51 18.45
N GLU A 260 3.98 17.74 18.10
CA GLU A 260 3.58 18.12 16.74
C GLU A 260 4.65 17.84 15.68
N LYS A 261 5.94 17.96 16.03
CA LYS A 261 7.04 17.67 15.10
C LYS A 261 7.09 16.19 14.74
N GLY A 262 6.91 15.31 15.73
CA GLY A 262 6.85 13.86 15.50
C GLY A 262 5.62 13.45 14.70
N VAL A 263 4.47 14.10 14.90
CA VAL A 263 3.25 13.89 14.09
C VAL A 263 3.49 14.29 12.63
N ALA A 264 4.13 15.43 12.39
CA ALA A 264 4.44 15.88 11.04
C ALA A 264 5.48 14.97 10.36
N GLU A 265 6.49 14.51 11.08
CA GLU A 265 7.50 13.58 10.56
C GLU A 265 6.89 12.21 10.21
N SER A 266 6.14 11.61 11.13
CA SER A 266 5.48 10.32 10.91
C SER A 266 4.47 10.38 9.75
N THR A 267 3.71 11.47 9.63
CA THR A 267 2.81 11.69 8.48
C THR A 267 3.59 11.71 7.15
N LYS A 268 4.73 12.41 7.08
CA LYS A 268 5.59 12.37 5.88
C LYS A 268 6.12 10.98 5.57
N ARG A 269 6.42 10.16 6.59
CA ARG A 269 6.87 8.78 6.39
C ARG A 269 5.77 7.87 5.87
N VAL A 270 4.53 8.08 6.29
CA VAL A 270 3.35 7.41 5.71
C VAL A 270 3.25 7.69 4.21
N ASP A 271 3.39 8.96 3.80
CA ASP A 271 3.37 9.34 2.38
C ASP A 271 4.48 8.65 1.58
N VAL A 272 5.70 8.57 2.14
CA VAL A 272 6.83 7.83 1.54
C VAL A 272 6.53 6.33 1.41
N GLY A 273 5.86 5.74 2.41
CA GLY A 273 5.44 4.34 2.37
C GLY A 273 4.48 4.05 1.22
N TYR A 274 3.43 4.88 1.06
CA TYR A 274 2.49 4.77 -0.05
C TYR A 274 3.19 4.99 -1.41
N ASP A 275 4.09 5.96 -1.51
CA ASP A 275 4.87 6.23 -2.72
C ASP A 275 5.76 5.03 -3.11
N SER A 276 6.43 4.40 -2.13
CA SER A 276 7.24 3.21 -2.36
C SER A 276 6.39 2.03 -2.83
N MET A 277 5.25 1.80 -2.19
CA MET A 277 4.33 0.73 -2.56
C MET A 277 3.75 0.94 -3.97
N ALA A 278 3.37 2.17 -4.31
CA ALA A 278 2.88 2.51 -5.64
C ALA A 278 3.97 2.30 -6.72
N LYS A 279 5.22 2.68 -6.42
CA LYS A 279 6.37 2.44 -7.31
C LYS A 279 6.61 0.94 -7.53
N PHE A 280 6.54 0.13 -6.49
CA PHE A 280 6.68 -1.32 -6.61
C PHE A 280 5.64 -1.93 -7.58
N HIS A 281 4.36 -1.56 -7.45
CA HIS A 281 3.33 -1.98 -8.40
C HIS A 281 3.54 -1.44 -9.81
N PHE A 282 4.05 -0.20 -9.93
CA PHE A 282 4.40 0.37 -11.24
C PHE A 282 5.49 -0.44 -11.94
N ASP A 283 6.56 -0.79 -11.22
CA ASP A 283 7.68 -1.59 -11.74
C ASP A 283 7.23 -3.02 -12.11
N GLN A 284 6.34 -3.63 -11.31
CA GLN A 284 5.70 -4.89 -11.68
C GLN A 284 4.90 -4.77 -12.99
N GLY A 285 4.15 -3.68 -13.16
CA GLY A 285 3.41 -3.40 -14.39
C GLY A 285 4.33 -3.31 -15.61
N GLU A 286 5.46 -2.61 -15.50
CA GLU A 286 6.46 -2.55 -16.57
C GLU A 286 7.07 -3.92 -16.89
N ASN A 287 7.28 -4.77 -15.87
CA ASN A 287 7.77 -6.12 -16.08
C ASN A 287 6.75 -7.00 -16.81
N HIS A 288 5.47 -6.97 -16.43
CA HIS A 288 4.42 -7.69 -17.17
C HIS A 288 4.27 -7.20 -18.60
N MET A 289 4.43 -5.89 -18.84
CA MET A 289 4.43 -5.31 -20.18
C MET A 289 5.55 -5.89 -21.05
N LYS A 290 6.78 -6.04 -20.52
CA LYS A 290 7.90 -6.67 -21.23
C LYS A 290 7.67 -8.14 -21.57
N VAL A 291 6.87 -8.85 -20.75
CA VAL A 291 6.51 -10.27 -20.97
C VAL A 291 5.29 -10.41 -21.89
N ASN A 292 4.67 -9.30 -22.34
CA ASN A 292 3.41 -9.26 -23.10
C ASN A 292 2.18 -9.78 -22.31
N GLU A 293 2.23 -9.73 -20.98
CA GLU A 293 1.09 -10.04 -20.09
C GLU A 293 0.28 -8.78 -19.85
N TYR A 294 -0.33 -8.25 -20.91
CA TYR A 294 -0.94 -6.91 -20.91
C TYR A 294 -2.07 -6.74 -19.88
N GLU A 295 -2.85 -7.79 -19.63
CA GLU A 295 -3.93 -7.76 -18.62
C GLU A 295 -3.39 -7.46 -17.22
N TRP A 296 -2.34 -8.19 -16.82
CA TRP A 296 -1.68 -8.00 -15.54
C TRP A 296 -0.99 -6.64 -15.46
N ALA A 297 -0.32 -6.21 -16.54
CA ALA A 297 0.30 -4.88 -16.59
C ALA A 297 -0.73 -3.76 -16.33
N ILE A 298 -1.91 -3.82 -16.97
CA ILE A 298 -2.99 -2.84 -16.78
C ILE A 298 -3.49 -2.83 -15.33
N VAL A 299 -3.70 -4.02 -14.74
CA VAL A 299 -4.14 -4.15 -13.34
C VAL A 299 -3.11 -3.50 -12.40
N GLN A 300 -1.83 -3.78 -12.60
CA GLN A 300 -0.75 -3.22 -11.77
C GLN A 300 -0.63 -1.71 -11.91
N PHE A 301 -0.70 -1.15 -13.12
CA PHE A 301 -0.68 0.30 -13.32
C PHE A 301 -1.90 1.01 -12.73
N ARG A 302 -3.09 0.38 -12.74
CA ARG A 302 -4.28 0.90 -12.06
C ARG A 302 -4.11 0.88 -10.55
N LYS A 303 -3.58 -0.21 -9.99
CA LYS A 303 -3.30 -0.30 -8.55
C LYS A 303 -2.28 0.75 -8.11
N ALA A 304 -1.19 0.91 -8.87
CA ALA A 304 -0.22 1.98 -8.63
C ALA A 304 -0.86 3.37 -8.67
N ARG A 305 -1.77 3.63 -9.61
CA ARG A 305 -2.51 4.89 -9.70
C ARG A 305 -3.39 5.14 -8.47
N GLU A 306 -4.12 4.13 -7.99
CA GLU A 306 -4.94 4.22 -6.78
C GLU A 306 -4.07 4.54 -5.56
N LEU A 307 -2.93 3.87 -5.42
CA LEU A 307 -2.00 4.13 -4.32
C LEU A 307 -1.41 5.54 -4.38
N TYR A 308 -1.07 6.04 -5.57
CA TYR A 308 -0.66 7.43 -5.74
C TYR A 308 -1.78 8.45 -5.46
N MET A 309 -3.05 8.05 -5.27
CA MET A 309 -4.09 8.97 -4.78
C MET A 309 -3.89 9.34 -3.32
N PHE A 310 -3.21 8.50 -2.54
CA PHE A 310 -2.82 8.81 -1.17
C PHE A 310 -1.54 9.66 -1.13
N SER A 311 -0.77 9.68 -2.22
CA SER A 311 0.36 10.60 -2.40
C SER A 311 -0.10 11.98 -2.90
N THR A 312 0.69 13.01 -2.62
CA THR A 312 0.41 14.38 -3.10
C THR A 312 0.81 14.62 -4.56
N ASP A 313 1.49 13.67 -5.23
CA ASP A 313 2.05 13.88 -6.57
C ASP A 313 1.05 13.58 -7.71
N ALA A 314 0.47 14.64 -8.30
CA ALA A 314 -0.42 14.53 -9.46
C ALA A 314 0.28 14.03 -10.74
N LYS A 315 1.58 14.28 -10.91
CA LYS A 315 2.34 13.88 -12.12
C LYS A 315 2.50 12.36 -12.18
N LYS A 316 2.78 11.71 -11.05
CA LYS A 316 2.87 10.24 -10.96
C LYS A 316 1.54 9.57 -11.33
N ARG A 317 0.40 10.10 -10.84
CA ARG A 317 -0.94 9.61 -11.20
C ARG A 317 -1.25 9.73 -12.70
N ALA A 318 -0.88 10.86 -13.30
CA ALA A 318 -1.03 11.07 -14.73
C ALA A 318 -0.18 10.06 -15.53
N ARG A 319 1.08 9.85 -15.12
CA ARG A 319 2.00 8.87 -15.73
C ARG A 319 1.45 7.44 -15.68
N CYS A 320 0.87 6.99 -14.57
CA CYS A 320 0.21 5.68 -14.50
C CYS A 320 -0.97 5.58 -15.48
N SER A 321 -1.76 6.64 -15.61
CA SER A 321 -2.90 6.68 -16.55
C SER A 321 -2.45 6.65 -18.01
N GLU A 322 -1.30 7.23 -18.32
CA GLU A 322 -0.67 7.13 -19.63
C GLU A 322 -0.15 5.72 -19.90
N LYS A 323 0.54 5.10 -18.93
CA LYS A 323 1.00 3.71 -19.04
C LYS A 323 -0.12 2.70 -19.24
N VAL A 324 -1.27 2.89 -18.60
CA VAL A 324 -2.47 2.07 -18.87
C VAL A 324 -2.90 2.20 -20.34
N ARG A 325 -2.93 3.42 -20.90
CA ARG A 325 -3.28 3.65 -22.32
C ARG A 325 -2.24 3.02 -23.25
N GLU A 326 -0.96 3.15 -22.94
CA GLU A 326 0.14 2.54 -23.69
C GLU A 326 -0.01 1.01 -23.73
N ALA A 327 -0.24 0.37 -22.58
CA ALA A 327 -0.45 -1.08 -22.49
C ALA A 327 -1.64 -1.56 -23.35
N TYR A 328 -2.75 -0.81 -23.38
CA TYR A 328 -3.88 -1.10 -24.26
C TYR A 328 -3.53 -0.99 -25.75
N ILE A 329 -2.74 0.01 -26.13
CA ILE A 329 -2.29 0.22 -27.51
C ILE A 329 -1.35 -0.91 -27.94
N GLU A 330 -0.41 -1.31 -27.09
CA GLU A 330 0.51 -2.43 -27.37
C GLU A 330 -0.25 -3.76 -27.48
N TRP A 331 -1.18 -4.03 -26.57
CA TRP A 331 -2.05 -5.21 -26.66
C TRP A 331 -2.86 -5.23 -27.96
N GLY A 332 -3.42 -4.08 -28.36
CA GLY A 332 -4.11 -3.94 -29.64
C GLY A 332 -3.23 -4.24 -30.85
N LYS A 333 -1.96 -3.79 -30.83
CA LYS A 333 -0.98 -4.08 -31.89
C LYS A 333 -0.64 -5.58 -31.97
N ASP A 334 -0.45 -6.25 -30.83
CA ASP A 334 -0.16 -7.68 -30.82
C ASP A 334 -1.34 -8.49 -31.38
N LEU A 335 -2.58 -8.17 -30.97
CA LEU A 335 -3.78 -8.77 -31.52
C LEU A 335 -3.97 -8.48 -33.03
N GLU A 336 -3.64 -7.28 -33.49
CA GLU A 336 -3.63 -6.93 -34.91
C GLU A 336 -2.62 -7.81 -35.68
N ASN A 337 -1.42 -8.01 -35.14
CA ASN A 337 -0.39 -8.86 -35.74
C ASN A 337 -0.84 -10.34 -35.81
N GLN A 338 -1.49 -10.85 -34.76
CA GLN A 338 -2.08 -12.20 -34.75
C GLN A 338 -3.18 -12.34 -35.82
N GLY A 339 -4.06 -11.33 -35.94
CA GLY A 339 -5.07 -11.27 -36.99
C GLY A 339 -4.47 -11.26 -38.41
N ASP A 340 -3.40 -10.48 -38.62
CA ASP A 340 -2.67 -10.43 -39.88
C ASP A 340 -2.03 -11.81 -40.23
N GLN A 341 -1.52 -12.54 -39.23
CA GLN A 341 -0.99 -13.90 -39.41
C GLN A 341 -2.10 -14.90 -39.79
N LEU A 342 -3.23 -14.90 -39.08
CA LEU A 342 -4.38 -15.77 -39.38
C LEU A 342 -4.97 -15.49 -40.76
N SER A 343 -5.03 -14.22 -41.16
CA SER A 343 -5.50 -13.82 -42.49
C SER A 343 -4.58 -14.37 -43.58
N LYS A 344 -3.26 -14.34 -43.39
CA LYS A 344 -2.28 -14.94 -44.33
C LYS A 344 -2.41 -16.47 -44.42
N GLN A 345 -2.85 -17.12 -43.34
CA GLN A 345 -3.12 -18.57 -43.32
C GLN A 345 -4.46 -18.94 -43.98
N GLY A 346 -5.30 -17.96 -44.34
CA GLY A 346 -6.62 -18.17 -44.94
C GLY A 346 -7.75 -18.37 -43.92
N SER A 347 -7.46 -18.24 -42.62
CA SER A 347 -8.46 -18.34 -41.55
C SER A 347 -9.20 -17.02 -41.33
N SER A 348 -10.01 -16.59 -42.32
CA SER A 348 -10.66 -15.27 -42.30
C SER A 348 -11.57 -15.04 -41.11
N ARG A 349 -12.28 -16.08 -40.62
CA ARG A 349 -13.18 -15.98 -39.46
C ARG A 349 -12.42 -15.65 -38.17
N ASP A 350 -11.31 -16.34 -37.92
CA ASP A 350 -10.52 -16.15 -36.71
C ASP A 350 -9.75 -14.82 -36.78
N ALA A 351 -9.28 -14.44 -37.98
CA ALA A 351 -8.69 -13.12 -38.23
C ALA A 351 -9.67 -11.98 -37.92
N LEU A 352 -10.93 -12.10 -38.37
CA LEU A 352 -11.98 -11.12 -38.08
C LEU A 352 -12.21 -10.95 -36.58
N ALA A 353 -12.29 -12.06 -35.82
CA ALA A 353 -12.43 -12.02 -34.37
C ALA A 353 -11.26 -11.28 -33.70
N LYS A 354 -10.02 -11.59 -34.11
CA LYS A 354 -8.83 -10.89 -33.60
C LYS A 354 -8.78 -9.41 -33.92
N TYR A 355 -9.20 -9.00 -35.12
CA TYR A 355 -9.31 -7.58 -35.44
C TYR A 355 -10.40 -6.87 -34.62
N GLN A 356 -11.52 -7.54 -34.31
CA GLN A 356 -12.56 -6.96 -33.44
C GLN A 356 -12.06 -6.79 -32.01
N GLU A 357 -11.33 -7.78 -31.46
CA GLU A 357 -10.67 -7.68 -30.16
C GLU A 357 -9.66 -6.53 -30.13
N ALA A 358 -8.77 -6.45 -31.13
CA ALA A 358 -7.81 -5.35 -31.25
C ALA A 358 -8.50 -3.97 -31.33
N ALA A 359 -9.63 -3.86 -32.04
CA ALA A 359 -10.39 -2.61 -32.15
C ALA A 359 -11.04 -2.19 -30.82
N ALA A 360 -11.40 -3.14 -29.96
CA ALA A 360 -11.84 -2.84 -28.60
C ALA A 360 -10.68 -2.27 -27.77
N LYS A 361 -9.49 -2.88 -27.83
CA LYS A 361 -8.31 -2.42 -27.10
C LYS A 361 -7.81 -1.05 -27.55
N PHE A 362 -7.83 -0.74 -28.85
CA PHE A 362 -7.51 0.61 -29.33
C PHE A 362 -8.54 1.67 -28.90
N ARG A 363 -9.82 1.31 -28.70
CA ARG A 363 -10.80 2.23 -28.10
C ARG A 363 -10.48 2.51 -26.64
N GLU A 364 -10.18 1.47 -25.86
CA GLU A 364 -9.77 1.63 -24.46
C GLU A 364 -8.48 2.45 -24.31
N GLY A 365 -7.51 2.28 -25.23
CA GLY A 365 -6.27 3.06 -25.27
C GLY A 365 -6.39 4.47 -25.87
N GLY A 366 -7.49 4.80 -26.56
CA GLY A 366 -7.72 6.11 -27.18
C GLY A 366 -7.01 6.36 -28.52
N ASP A 367 -6.45 5.34 -29.19
CA ASP A 367 -5.77 5.48 -30.49
C ASP A 367 -6.76 5.44 -31.67
N SER A 368 -7.40 6.58 -31.91
CA SER A 368 -8.36 6.76 -33.00
C SER A 368 -7.76 6.59 -34.40
N LYS A 369 -6.44 6.82 -34.58
CA LYS A 369 -5.78 6.69 -35.89
C LYS A 369 -5.64 5.22 -36.27
N LYS A 370 -5.17 4.38 -35.34
CA LYS A 370 -5.07 2.93 -35.54
C LYS A 370 -6.43 2.27 -35.73
N LEU A 371 -7.43 2.72 -34.97
CA LEU A 371 -8.80 2.22 -35.09
C LEU A 371 -9.36 2.37 -36.51
N ARG A 372 -9.22 3.54 -37.14
CA ARG A 372 -9.67 3.75 -38.54
C ARG A 372 -8.95 2.85 -39.54
N GLY A 373 -7.69 2.52 -39.29
CA GLY A 373 -6.92 1.57 -40.11
C GLY A 373 -7.45 0.14 -39.97
N LEU A 374 -7.74 -0.26 -38.72
CA LEU A 374 -8.25 -1.58 -38.39
C LEU A 374 -9.68 -1.81 -38.90
N GLU A 375 -10.55 -0.81 -38.86
CA GLU A 375 -11.91 -0.89 -39.45
C GLU A 375 -11.88 -1.22 -40.95
N LYS A 376 -10.87 -0.74 -41.68
CA LYS A 376 -10.69 -1.09 -43.11
C LYS A 376 -10.26 -2.55 -43.27
N LYS A 377 -9.44 -3.07 -42.36
CA LYS A 377 -9.06 -4.50 -42.34
C LYS A 377 -10.27 -5.37 -42.01
N ILE A 378 -11.07 -4.99 -41.01
CA ILE A 378 -12.32 -5.68 -40.62
C ILE A 378 -13.31 -5.74 -41.78
N ARG A 379 -13.47 -4.66 -42.57
CA ARG A 379 -14.37 -4.66 -43.73
C ARG A 379 -13.87 -5.53 -44.89
N LYS A 380 -12.57 -5.78 -44.95
CA LYS A 380 -11.92 -6.55 -46.03
C LYS A 380 -11.85 -8.05 -45.70
N ALA A 381 -11.66 -8.40 -44.44
CA ALA A 381 -11.69 -9.77 -43.93
C ALA A 381 -13.10 -10.35 -44.02
#